data_AF-A0A7X8MLQ2-F1
#
_entry.id   AF-A0A7X8MLQ2-F1
#
_cell.length_a   1.000
_cell.length_b   1.000
_cell.length_c   1.000
_cell.angle_alpha   90.00
_cell.angle_beta   90.00
_cell.angle_gamma   90.00
#
_symmetry.space_group_name_H-M   'P 1'
#
loop_
_entity.id
_entity.type
_entity.pdbx_description
1 polymer ?
#
loop_
_entity_poly.entity_id
_entity_poly.type
_entity_poly.pdbx_seq_one_letter_code
_entity_poly.pdbx_strand_id
1 'polypeptide(L)'
;FVFRETLMTHLLLWGNAYAQVIRNGKNEVVALYPLMPNKMSVDRDENGHLYYTYYRGPDEAIKNMEFAVTLQPSDVLHIPGLGFDGLVGYSPIAMAKNAIGMAIACEEYGAKFFANGATPGGILEHPGTIKDPQRVRESWQNTFGGSGNANKVAVLEEGMKYTPISISPEQAQFLETRKFQINEIARIFRVPPHMVGDLEKSSFSNIEQQSLEFVKYTLDPWVIRWEQSIMRALLSNTEKKDYFVKFNLEGLLRGDYQSRMNGYAIGRQNGWMSANDIRELENLDRIPTEEGGDLYLINGNMLPLKDAGAFANTTDNDGKEENPDEEVLEVEEPGTDGNDAGGEDTISERNNRRRKLV
;
A
#
# COMPACT_ATOMS: atom_id res chain seq x y z
N PHE A 1 8.31 8.09 16.31
CA PHE A 1 7.30 7.10 15.91
C PHE A 1 5.90 7.73 15.97
N VAL A 2 5.44 8.17 17.14
CA VAL A 2 4.14 8.81 17.38
C VAL A 2 3.73 9.84 16.30
N PHE A 3 4.60 10.79 15.97
CA PHE A 3 4.31 11.80 14.92
C PHE A 3 3.84 11.20 13.57
N ARG A 4 4.52 10.14 13.11
CA ARG A 4 4.20 9.48 11.84
C ARG A 4 2.87 8.73 11.92
N GLU A 5 2.66 8.04 13.04
CA GLU A 5 1.40 7.35 13.32
C GLU A 5 0.21 8.33 13.35
N THR A 6 0.34 9.44 14.08
CA THR A 6 -0.69 10.48 14.14
C THR A 6 -1.03 11.05 12.77
N LEU A 7 -0.03 11.44 11.96
CA LEU A 7 -0.27 11.94 10.61
C LEU A 7 -0.84 10.87 9.68
N MET A 8 -0.44 9.61 9.83
CA MET A 8 -1.04 8.52 9.07
C MET A 8 -2.51 8.33 9.44
N THR A 9 -2.85 8.38 10.72
CA THR A 9 -4.25 8.37 11.19
C THR A 9 -5.03 9.54 10.60
N HIS A 10 -4.47 10.75 10.59
CA HIS A 10 -5.08 11.91 9.94
C HIS A 10 -5.35 11.64 8.45
N LEU A 11 -4.36 11.10 7.74
CA LEU A 11 -4.47 10.77 6.32
C LEU A 11 -5.55 9.71 6.05
N LEU A 12 -5.61 8.66 6.87
CA LEU A 12 -6.55 7.55 6.73
C LEU A 12 -7.99 7.92 7.12
N LEU A 13 -8.18 8.86 8.04
CA LEU A 13 -9.51 9.28 8.49
C LEU A 13 -10.05 10.48 7.69
N TRP A 14 -9.22 11.50 7.49
CA TRP A 14 -9.62 12.78 6.89
C TRP A 14 -9.18 12.94 5.43
N GLY A 15 -8.36 12.02 4.92
CA GLY A 15 -7.79 12.12 3.58
C GLY A 15 -6.63 13.11 3.49
N ASN A 16 -6.26 13.78 4.59
CA ASN A 16 -5.24 14.83 4.60
C ASN A 16 -4.50 14.81 5.93
N ALA A 17 -3.19 15.03 5.87
CA ALA A 17 -2.36 15.18 7.05
C ALA A 17 -1.53 16.47 6.95
N TYR A 18 -1.50 17.23 8.04
CA TYR A 18 -0.84 18.53 8.10
C TYR A 18 0.11 18.58 9.29
N ALA A 19 1.28 19.16 9.10
CA ALA A 19 2.15 19.58 10.18
C ALA A 19 2.71 20.97 9.89
N GLN A 20 2.75 21.82 10.92
CA GLN A 20 3.46 23.09 10.85
C GLN A 20 4.97 22.83 10.86
N VAL A 21 5.68 23.43 9.93
CA VAL A 21 7.14 23.40 9.84
C VAL A 21 7.68 24.61 10.58
N ILE A 22 8.47 24.37 11.63
CA ILE A 22 9.13 25.42 12.39
C ILE A 22 10.57 25.51 11.93
N ARG A 23 10.99 26.71 11.51
CA ARG A 23 12.33 26.99 11.01
C ARG A 23 13.04 28.01 11.89
N ASN A 24 14.37 27.92 11.97
CA ASN A 24 15.19 28.92 12.64
C ASN A 24 15.50 30.12 11.72
N GLY A 25 16.26 31.11 12.22
CA GLY A 25 16.67 32.28 11.44
C GLY A 25 17.58 31.99 10.23
N LYS A 26 18.12 30.78 10.11
CA LYS A 26 18.86 30.28 8.93
C LYS A 26 18.00 29.47 7.98
N ASN A 27 16.68 29.43 8.20
CA ASN A 27 15.70 28.67 7.42
C ASN A 27 15.84 27.14 7.55
N GLU A 28 16.56 26.63 8.54
CA GLU A 28 16.70 25.20 8.83
C GLU A 28 15.48 24.70 9.61
N VAL A 29 14.99 23.50 9.31
CA VAL A 29 13.84 22.89 10.01
C VAL A 29 14.27 22.46 11.41
N VAL A 30 13.57 22.96 12.44
CA VAL A 30 13.84 22.68 13.86
C VAL A 30 12.79 21.73 14.45
N ALA A 31 11.53 21.88 14.05
CA ALA A 31 10.44 21.08 14.59
C ALA A 31 9.29 20.93 13.57
N LEU A 32 8.52 19.85 13.76
CA LEU A 32 7.26 19.61 13.07
C LEU A 32 6.16 19.43 14.10
N TYR A 33 5.11 20.25 14.02
CA TYR A 33 3.96 20.16 14.91
C TYR A 33 2.73 19.67 14.15
N PRO A 34 2.15 18.50 14.48
CA PRO A 34 0.91 18.05 13.86
C PRO A 34 -0.21 19.08 14.01
N LEU A 35 -0.89 19.36 12.90
CA LEU A 35 -2.08 20.20 12.87
C LEU A 35 -3.30 19.31 12.63
N MET A 36 -4.38 19.65 13.31
CA MET A 36 -5.65 18.92 13.22
C MET A 36 -6.31 19.17 11.85
N PRO A 37 -6.60 18.13 11.03
CA PRO A 37 -7.16 18.31 9.69
C PRO A 37 -8.54 19.00 9.69
N ASN A 38 -9.36 18.74 10.69
CA ASN A 38 -10.67 19.37 10.90
C ASN A 38 -10.61 20.86 11.24
N LYS A 39 -9.42 21.39 11.52
CA LYS A 39 -9.16 22.82 11.78
C LYS A 39 -8.33 23.48 10.68
N MET A 40 -8.19 22.81 9.53
CA MET A 40 -7.42 23.29 8.39
C MET A 40 -8.34 23.57 7.21
N SER A 41 -8.06 24.67 6.50
CA SER A 41 -8.61 24.95 5.18
C SER A 41 -7.45 25.21 4.21
N VAL A 42 -7.60 24.75 2.97
CA VAL A 42 -6.59 24.90 1.91
C VAL A 42 -7.28 25.51 0.70
N ASP A 43 -6.72 26.59 0.15
CA ASP A 43 -7.28 27.28 -1.00
C ASP A 43 -6.18 27.98 -1.80
N ARG A 44 -6.54 28.58 -2.94
CA ARG A 44 -5.65 29.41 -3.76
C ARG A 44 -6.13 30.85 -3.75
N ASP A 45 -5.18 31.78 -3.76
CA ASP A 45 -5.49 33.20 -3.94
C ASP A 45 -5.91 33.49 -5.40
N GLU A 46 -6.28 34.74 -5.69
CA GLU A 46 -6.68 35.18 -7.03
C GLU A 46 -5.57 34.99 -8.09
N ASN A 47 -4.32 34.88 -7.67
CA ASN A 47 -3.15 34.64 -8.52
C ASN A 47 -2.81 33.15 -8.65
N GLY A 48 -3.57 32.26 -8.01
CA GLY A 48 -3.35 30.82 -8.00
C GLY A 48 -2.32 30.33 -6.98
N HIS A 49 -1.81 31.19 -6.09
CA HIS A 49 -0.90 30.78 -5.02
C HIS A 49 -1.65 30.05 -3.93
N LEU A 50 -1.13 28.87 -3.59
CA LEU A 50 -1.64 28.06 -2.49
C LEU A 50 -1.43 28.77 -1.16
N TYR A 51 -2.45 28.77 -0.31
CA TYR A 51 -2.33 29.16 1.10
C TYR A 51 -3.11 28.22 2.00
N TYR A 52 -2.76 28.23 3.27
CA TYR A 52 -3.35 27.38 4.29
C TYR A 52 -3.91 28.27 5.40
N THR A 53 -5.07 27.93 5.93
CA THR A 53 -5.67 28.63 7.07
C THR A 53 -5.92 27.66 8.20
N TYR A 54 -5.29 27.89 9.35
CA TYR A 54 -5.46 27.07 10.55
C TYR A 54 -6.24 27.83 11.62
N TYR A 55 -7.28 27.21 12.17
CA TYR A 55 -8.17 27.83 13.16
C TYR A 55 -7.81 27.39 14.58
N ARG A 56 -7.29 28.31 15.41
CA ARG A 56 -6.80 28.01 16.77
C ARG A 56 -7.86 28.05 17.88
N GLY A 57 -9.14 27.93 17.52
CA GLY A 57 -10.25 27.96 18.47
C GLY A 57 -10.31 26.72 19.39
N PRO A 58 -10.96 26.84 20.56
CA PRO A 58 -11.20 25.70 21.46
C PRO A 58 -12.19 24.70 20.86
N ASP A 59 -13.08 25.16 19.98
CA ASP A 59 -14.07 24.34 19.30
C ASP A 59 -13.42 23.23 18.46
N GLU A 60 -14.02 22.05 18.44
CA GLU A 60 -13.58 20.94 17.58
C GLU A 60 -13.83 21.21 16.09
N ALA A 61 -14.83 22.03 15.76
CA ALA A 61 -15.15 22.43 14.40
C ALA A 61 -14.81 23.90 14.16
N ILE A 62 -14.58 24.26 12.89
CA ILE A 62 -14.38 25.64 12.46
C ILE A 62 -15.70 26.39 12.63
N LYS A 63 -15.88 27.06 13.77
CA LYS A 63 -17.05 27.89 14.08
C LYS A 63 -16.70 29.37 14.15
N ASN A 64 -15.53 29.69 14.70
CA ASN A 64 -15.07 31.06 14.93
C ASN A 64 -13.84 31.35 14.08
N MET A 65 -13.98 32.27 13.11
CA MET A 65 -12.90 32.69 12.21
C MET A 65 -11.93 33.69 12.85
N GLU A 66 -12.24 34.22 14.04
CA GLU A 66 -11.40 35.22 14.73
C GLU A 66 -9.99 34.72 15.08
N PHE A 67 -9.81 33.40 15.23
CA PHE A 67 -8.52 32.77 15.55
C PHE A 67 -7.87 32.11 14.32
N ALA A 68 -8.21 32.55 13.12
CA ALA A 68 -7.61 32.08 11.88
C ALA A 68 -6.16 32.58 11.75
N VAL A 69 -5.26 31.66 11.41
CA VAL A 69 -3.87 31.97 11.09
C VAL A 69 -3.57 31.45 9.69
N THR A 70 -3.20 32.37 8.80
CA THR A 70 -2.75 32.03 7.45
C THR A 70 -1.29 31.58 7.49
N LEU A 71 -1.03 30.42 6.90
CA LEU A 71 0.29 29.81 6.79
C LEU A 71 0.69 29.72 5.30
N GLN A 72 1.95 30.00 5.02
CA GLN A 72 2.51 29.87 3.69
C GLN A 72 2.76 28.38 3.35
N PRO A 73 2.80 28.00 2.07
CA PRO A 73 3.13 26.63 1.67
C PRO A 73 4.47 26.10 2.18
N SER A 74 5.44 26.99 2.43
CA SER A 74 6.74 26.65 3.03
C SER A 74 6.66 26.23 4.49
N ASP A 75 5.59 26.64 5.18
CA ASP A 75 5.42 26.49 6.62
C ASP A 75 4.50 25.31 6.97
N VAL A 76 4.01 24.60 5.95
CA VAL A 76 3.08 23.48 6.11
C VAL A 76 3.57 22.26 5.34
N LEU A 77 3.90 21.20 6.08
CA LEU A 77 3.98 19.87 5.52
C LEU A 77 2.55 19.36 5.33
N HIS A 78 2.05 19.46 4.10
CA HIS A 78 0.78 18.88 3.70
C HIS A 78 1.00 17.57 2.94
N ILE A 79 0.41 16.48 3.42
CA ILE A 79 0.35 15.18 2.74
C ILE A 79 -1.11 14.94 2.30
N PRO A 80 -1.46 15.20 1.03
CA PRO A 80 -2.80 14.98 0.53
C PRO A 80 -3.01 13.52 0.11
N GLY A 81 -4.20 13.01 0.38
CA GLY A 81 -4.74 11.77 -0.16
C GLY A 81 -5.19 11.92 -1.62
N LEU A 82 -5.99 10.97 -2.10
CA LEU A 82 -6.64 11.10 -3.40
C LEU A 82 -7.77 12.13 -3.32
N GLY A 83 -7.74 13.15 -4.18
CA GLY A 83 -8.74 14.23 -4.21
C GLY A 83 -9.17 14.58 -5.63
N PHE A 84 -10.20 15.42 -5.76
CA PHE A 84 -10.74 15.84 -7.06
C PHE A 84 -9.82 16.83 -7.79
N ASP A 85 -9.39 17.85 -7.06
CA ASP A 85 -8.68 19.04 -7.55
C ASP A 85 -7.15 18.92 -7.40
N GLY A 86 -6.68 17.78 -6.87
CA GLY A 86 -5.28 17.54 -6.52
C GLY A 86 -4.78 18.40 -5.34
N LEU A 87 -5.67 19.13 -4.69
CA LEU A 87 -5.35 20.02 -3.56
C LEU A 87 -5.67 19.35 -2.24
N VAL A 88 -6.88 18.80 -2.07
CA VAL A 88 -7.35 18.20 -0.83
C VAL A 88 -7.87 16.79 -1.09
N GLY A 89 -7.39 15.82 -0.31
CA GLY A 89 -7.83 14.43 -0.39
C GLY A 89 -9.24 14.23 0.17
N TYR A 90 -9.97 13.28 -0.42
CA TYR A 90 -11.24 12.80 0.12
C TYR A 90 -11.01 12.02 1.42
N SER A 91 -11.90 12.20 2.40
CA SER A 91 -11.93 11.34 3.57
C SER A 91 -12.29 9.90 3.16
N PRO A 92 -11.41 8.90 3.42
CA PRO A 92 -11.72 7.50 3.14
C PRO A 92 -12.97 7.03 3.88
N ILE A 93 -13.16 7.48 5.12
CA ILE A 93 -14.35 7.20 5.93
C ILE A 93 -15.61 7.80 5.30
N ALA A 94 -15.54 9.02 4.77
CA ALA A 94 -16.68 9.64 4.08
C ALA A 94 -17.05 8.87 2.80
N MET A 95 -16.06 8.39 2.04
CA MET A 95 -16.29 7.51 0.88
C MET A 95 -16.91 6.17 1.30
N ALA A 96 -16.53 5.66 2.48
CA ALA A 96 -17.00 4.40 3.07
C ALA A 96 -18.34 4.48 3.80
N LYS A 97 -18.95 5.66 3.94
CA LYS A 97 -19.97 5.92 4.98
C LYS A 97 -21.13 4.92 5.00
N ASN A 98 -21.57 4.45 3.83
CA ASN A 98 -22.68 3.50 3.71
C ASN A 98 -22.27 2.09 4.15
N ALA A 99 -21.07 1.63 3.74
CA ALA A 99 -20.54 0.33 4.13
C ALA A 99 -20.29 0.28 5.66
N ILE A 100 -19.70 1.33 6.22
CA ILE A 100 -19.49 1.46 7.67
C ILE A 100 -20.84 1.52 8.40
N GLY A 101 -21.79 2.32 7.90
CA GLY A 101 -23.13 2.41 8.49
C GLY A 101 -23.87 1.07 8.49
N MET A 102 -23.74 0.29 7.42
CA MET A 102 -24.28 -1.07 7.34
C MET A 102 -23.62 -2.00 8.37
N ALA A 103 -22.29 -1.92 8.54
CA ALA A 103 -21.57 -2.71 9.53
C ALA A 103 -22.03 -2.41 10.96
N ILE A 104 -22.19 -1.12 11.31
CA ILE A 104 -22.72 -0.69 12.62
C ILE A 104 -24.14 -1.23 12.83
N ALA A 105 -25.01 -1.09 11.83
CA ALA A 105 -26.39 -1.57 11.91
C ALA A 105 -26.47 -3.09 12.08
N CYS A 106 -25.64 -3.85 11.36
CA CYS A 106 -25.57 -5.30 11.52
C CYS A 106 -25.04 -5.69 12.90
N GLU A 107 -24.03 -4.99 13.42
CA GLU A 107 -23.51 -5.24 14.77
C GLU A 107 -24.59 -4.98 15.83
N GLU A 108 -25.32 -3.88 15.74
CA GLU A 108 -26.44 -3.59 16.63
C GLU A 108 -27.56 -4.63 16.56
N TYR A 109 -27.92 -5.05 15.34
CA TYR A 109 -28.92 -6.10 15.14
C TYR A 109 -28.46 -7.41 15.79
N GLY A 110 -27.21 -7.81 15.55
CA GLY A 110 -26.62 -9.01 16.17
C GLY A 110 -26.61 -8.92 17.69
N ALA A 111 -26.15 -7.79 18.26
CA ALA A 111 -26.14 -7.56 19.69
C ALA A 111 -27.55 -7.63 20.30
N LYS A 112 -28.55 -6.99 19.68
CA LYS A 112 -29.95 -7.06 20.12
C LYS A 112 -30.52 -8.47 19.99
N PHE A 113 -30.21 -9.18 18.91
CA PHE A 113 -30.65 -10.55 18.69
C PHE A 113 -30.14 -11.49 19.78
N PHE A 114 -28.84 -11.43 20.11
CA PHE A 114 -28.25 -12.26 21.17
C PHE A 114 -28.65 -11.80 22.58
N ALA A 115 -28.79 -10.50 22.81
CA ALA A 115 -29.25 -9.96 24.09
C ALA A 115 -30.71 -10.32 24.39
N ASN A 116 -31.58 -10.31 23.37
CA ASN A 116 -32.98 -10.73 23.47
C ASN A 116 -33.14 -12.25 23.36
N GLY A 117 -32.05 -13.02 23.52
CA GLY A 117 -31.88 -14.45 23.28
C GLY A 117 -32.86 -15.38 24.02
N ALA A 118 -34.12 -15.33 23.61
CA ALA A 118 -35.16 -16.28 23.95
C ALA A 118 -35.69 -16.93 22.66
N THR A 119 -34.82 -17.24 21.69
CA THR A 119 -35.16 -18.27 20.71
C THR A 119 -35.19 -19.59 21.48
N PRO A 120 -36.35 -20.26 21.62
CA PRO A 120 -36.41 -21.53 22.34
C PRO A 120 -35.43 -22.52 21.69
N GLY A 121 -34.65 -23.27 22.49
CA GLY A 121 -33.77 -24.32 21.93
C GLY A 121 -34.54 -25.42 21.17
N GLY A 122 -35.86 -25.48 21.42
CA GLY A 122 -36.81 -26.31 20.71
C GLY A 122 -38.24 -26.01 21.18
N ILE A 123 -39.22 -26.47 20.40
CA ILE A 123 -40.64 -26.42 20.77
C ILE A 123 -41.06 -27.81 21.20
N LEU A 124 -41.67 -27.92 22.37
CA LEU A 124 -42.39 -29.13 22.80
C LEU A 124 -43.86 -28.96 22.43
N GLU A 125 -44.32 -29.76 21.47
CA GLU A 125 -45.68 -29.74 20.95
C GLU A 125 -46.47 -30.92 21.54
N HIS A 126 -47.70 -30.68 21.99
CA HIS A 126 -48.63 -31.70 22.47
C HIS A 126 -49.97 -31.57 21.73
N PRO A 127 -50.56 -32.65 21.20
CA PRO A 127 -51.80 -32.59 20.42
C PRO A 127 -53.06 -32.27 21.26
N GLY A 128 -53.00 -32.41 22.58
CA GLY A 128 -54.09 -32.08 23.51
C GLY A 128 -53.73 -30.96 24.51
N THR A 129 -54.62 -30.65 25.46
CA THR A 129 -54.38 -29.60 26.47
C THR A 129 -53.39 -30.05 27.55
N ILE A 130 -52.30 -29.30 27.71
CA ILE A 130 -51.35 -29.50 28.82
C ILE A 130 -51.93 -28.87 30.09
N LYS A 131 -52.21 -29.70 31.10
CA LYS A 131 -52.78 -29.23 32.38
C LYS A 131 -51.80 -28.41 33.23
N ASP A 132 -50.51 -28.68 33.12
CA ASP A 132 -49.45 -27.97 33.85
C ASP A 132 -48.22 -27.73 32.96
N PRO A 133 -48.21 -26.63 32.20
CA PRO A 133 -47.11 -26.30 31.29
C PRO A 133 -45.80 -25.95 32.01
N GLN A 134 -45.87 -25.45 33.25
CA GLN A 134 -44.69 -25.05 34.02
C GLN A 134 -43.89 -26.27 34.45
N ARG A 135 -44.56 -27.29 34.99
CA ARG A 135 -43.92 -28.55 35.41
C ARG A 135 -43.22 -29.26 34.25
N VAL A 136 -43.82 -29.25 33.06
CA VAL A 136 -43.23 -29.85 31.85
C VAL A 136 -41.96 -29.12 31.44
N ARG A 137 -41.98 -27.78 31.46
CA ARG A 137 -40.79 -26.96 31.15
C ARG A 137 -39.66 -27.21 32.15
N GLU A 138 -39.95 -27.18 33.45
CA GLU A 138 -38.94 -27.38 34.50
C GLU A 138 -38.33 -28.79 34.45
N SER A 139 -39.15 -29.83 34.22
CA SER A 139 -38.67 -31.20 34.04
C SER A 139 -37.71 -31.32 32.85
N TRP A 140 -38.03 -30.66 31.74
CA TRP A 140 -37.17 -30.64 30.56
C TRP A 140 -35.86 -29.90 30.84
N GLN A 141 -35.92 -28.72 31.45
CA GLN A 141 -34.76 -27.91 31.80
C GLN A 141 -33.82 -28.62 32.77
N ASN A 142 -34.36 -29.34 33.76
CA ASN A 142 -33.57 -30.08 34.75
C ASN A 142 -32.85 -31.29 34.14
N THR A 143 -33.48 -31.93 33.15
CA THR A 143 -32.95 -33.17 32.56
C THR A 143 -31.98 -32.89 31.42
N PHE A 144 -32.24 -31.86 30.62
CA PHE A 144 -31.51 -31.56 29.37
C PHE A 144 -30.88 -30.16 29.33
N GLY A 145 -31.11 -29.31 30.33
CA GLY A 145 -30.49 -27.99 30.41
C GLY A 145 -29.08 -28.02 31.00
N GLY A 146 -28.20 -27.18 30.48
CA GLY A 146 -26.81 -27.05 30.93
C GLY A 146 -25.85 -28.04 30.25
N SER A 147 -24.56 -27.67 30.20
CA SER A 147 -23.51 -28.42 29.48
C SER A 147 -23.29 -29.84 30.03
N GLY A 148 -23.57 -30.08 31.31
CA GLY A 148 -23.44 -31.40 31.96
C GLY A 148 -24.53 -32.42 31.59
N ASN A 149 -25.57 -32.00 30.87
CA ASN A 149 -26.71 -32.85 30.51
C ASN A 149 -26.76 -33.21 29.00
N ALA A 150 -25.71 -32.87 28.25
CA ALA A 150 -25.59 -33.21 26.83
C ALA A 150 -25.55 -34.74 26.60
N ASN A 151 -26.09 -35.20 25.46
CA ASN A 151 -26.15 -36.60 25.02
C ASN A 151 -27.03 -37.56 25.86
N LYS A 152 -27.91 -37.05 26.73
CA LYS A 152 -28.93 -37.88 27.38
C LYS A 152 -30.02 -38.28 26.39
N VAL A 153 -30.49 -39.53 26.49
CA VAL A 153 -31.61 -40.03 25.69
C VAL A 153 -32.91 -39.39 26.18
N ALA A 154 -33.60 -38.65 25.30
CA ALA A 154 -34.87 -38.03 25.60
C ALA A 154 -36.03 -39.01 25.38
N VAL A 155 -36.81 -39.24 26.43
CA VAL A 155 -38.08 -39.98 26.36
C VAL A 155 -39.21 -38.98 26.59
N LEU A 156 -40.12 -38.90 25.62
CA LEU A 156 -41.26 -37.97 25.64
C LEU A 156 -42.54 -38.74 26.02
N GLU A 157 -43.41 -38.12 26.83
CA GLU A 157 -44.73 -38.69 27.16
C GLU A 157 -45.64 -38.77 25.92
N GLU A 158 -46.69 -39.59 25.98
CA GLU A 158 -47.54 -39.95 24.83
C GLU A 158 -48.04 -38.72 24.05
N GLY A 159 -47.68 -38.64 22.76
CA GLY A 159 -48.06 -37.55 21.87
C GLY A 159 -47.16 -36.31 21.90
N MET A 160 -46.22 -36.19 22.83
CA MET A 160 -45.27 -35.06 22.86
C MET A 160 -44.24 -35.18 21.73
N LYS A 161 -44.03 -34.09 20.98
CA LYS A 161 -43.02 -33.98 19.93
C LYS A 161 -42.06 -32.85 20.24
N TYR A 162 -40.77 -33.15 20.26
CA TYR A 162 -39.72 -32.13 20.32
C TYR A 162 -39.29 -31.75 18.90
N THR A 163 -39.48 -30.49 18.54
CA THR A 163 -38.97 -29.93 17.29
C THR A 163 -37.80 -29.01 17.63
N PRO A 164 -36.55 -29.38 17.32
CA PRO A 164 -35.41 -28.49 17.53
C PRO A 164 -35.60 -27.25 16.65
N ILE A 165 -35.40 -26.06 17.23
CA ILE A 165 -35.28 -24.85 16.41
C ILE A 165 -33.84 -24.84 15.90
N SER A 166 -33.65 -25.25 14.64
CA SER A 166 -32.37 -25.10 13.95
C SER A 166 -32.07 -23.62 13.72
N ILE A 167 -30.79 -23.28 13.50
CA ILE A 167 -30.40 -21.96 13.01
C ILE A 167 -31.24 -21.66 11.76
N SER A 168 -32.02 -20.58 11.78
CA SER A 168 -32.87 -20.26 10.63
C SER A 168 -31.98 -19.88 9.44
N PRO A 169 -32.38 -20.16 8.20
CA PRO A 169 -31.65 -19.73 7.02
C PRO A 169 -31.33 -18.21 7.04
N GLU A 170 -32.20 -17.38 7.62
CA GLU A 170 -31.92 -15.94 7.78
C GLU A 170 -30.75 -15.67 8.74
N GLN A 171 -30.58 -16.47 9.80
CA GLN A 171 -29.47 -16.33 10.75
C GLN A 171 -28.13 -16.73 10.13
N ALA A 172 -28.12 -17.78 9.30
CA ALA A 172 -26.93 -18.15 8.53
C ALA A 172 -26.57 -17.04 7.51
N GLN A 173 -27.58 -16.46 6.83
CA GLN A 173 -27.40 -15.34 5.92
C GLN A 173 -26.85 -14.08 6.62
N PHE A 174 -27.24 -13.84 7.87
CA PHE A 174 -26.74 -12.73 8.69
C PHE A 174 -25.24 -12.86 9.01
N LEU A 175 -24.77 -14.07 9.37
CA LEU A 175 -23.34 -14.33 9.61
C LEU A 175 -22.50 -14.09 8.35
N GLU A 176 -22.98 -14.55 7.19
CA GLU A 176 -22.32 -14.31 5.91
C GLU A 176 -22.28 -12.81 5.54
N THR A 177 -23.35 -12.07 5.85
CA THR A 177 -23.38 -10.60 5.67
C THR A 177 -22.29 -9.92 6.50
N ARG A 178 -22.08 -10.36 7.75
CA ARG A 178 -21.07 -9.81 8.65
C ARG A 178 -19.63 -10.10 8.17
N LYS A 179 -19.38 -11.25 7.54
CA LYS A 179 -18.07 -11.57 6.93
C LYS A 179 -17.78 -10.64 5.74
N PHE A 180 -18.76 -10.40 4.88
CA PHE A 180 -18.56 -9.55 3.70
C PHE A 180 -18.21 -8.10 4.08
N GLN A 181 -18.75 -7.60 5.20
CA GLN A 181 -18.49 -6.24 5.70
C GLN A 181 -17.01 -5.99 6.06
N ILE A 182 -16.31 -7.00 6.61
CA ILE A 182 -14.87 -6.89 6.92
C ILE A 182 -14.10 -6.57 5.64
N ASN A 183 -14.38 -7.31 4.58
CA ASN A 183 -13.75 -7.15 3.28
C ASN A 183 -14.13 -5.83 2.59
N GLU A 184 -15.35 -5.33 2.82
CA GLU A 184 -15.80 -4.06 2.29
C GLU A 184 -15.06 -2.85 2.92
N ILE A 185 -14.86 -2.88 4.24
CA ILE A 185 -14.08 -1.84 4.95
C ILE A 185 -12.59 -1.93 4.57
N ALA A 186 -12.02 -3.14 4.56
CA ALA A 186 -10.60 -3.36 4.24
C ALA A 186 -10.24 -2.86 2.83
N ARG A 187 -11.16 -3.01 1.87
CA ARG A 187 -10.99 -2.59 0.46
C ARG A 187 -10.67 -1.10 0.31
N ILE A 188 -11.24 -0.26 1.15
CA ILE A 188 -11.09 1.21 1.05
C ILE A 188 -9.65 1.62 1.39
N PHE A 189 -9.02 0.87 2.29
CA PHE A 189 -7.61 1.02 2.65
C PHE A 189 -6.68 0.16 1.80
N ARG A 190 -7.23 -0.61 0.84
CA ARG A 190 -6.54 -1.62 0.03
C ARG A 190 -5.85 -2.71 0.87
N VAL A 191 -6.29 -2.92 2.10
CA VAL A 191 -5.71 -3.92 3.00
C VAL A 191 -6.23 -5.31 2.61
N PRO A 192 -5.35 -6.29 2.35
CA PRO A 192 -5.78 -7.66 2.07
C PRO A 192 -6.49 -8.33 3.25
N PRO A 193 -7.43 -9.27 2.98
CA PRO A 193 -8.23 -9.93 4.03
C PRO A 193 -7.39 -10.65 5.11
N HIS A 194 -6.30 -11.30 4.70
CA HIS A 194 -5.42 -12.03 5.62
C HIS A 194 -4.75 -11.13 6.67
N MET A 195 -4.55 -9.83 6.36
CA MET A 195 -3.98 -8.86 7.30
C MET A 195 -4.97 -8.39 8.37
N VAL A 196 -6.27 -8.56 8.14
CA VAL A 196 -7.35 -8.24 9.09
C VAL A 196 -7.92 -9.49 9.78
N GLY A 197 -7.27 -10.64 9.61
CA GLY A 197 -7.63 -11.90 10.27
C GLY A 197 -8.64 -12.75 9.50
N ASP A 198 -8.98 -12.41 8.24
CA ASP A 198 -9.81 -13.25 7.37
C ASP A 198 -8.91 -14.17 6.52
N LEU A 199 -8.82 -15.43 6.93
CA LEU A 199 -7.98 -16.47 6.31
C LEU A 199 -8.79 -17.54 5.54
N GLU A 200 -10.11 -17.39 5.38
CA GLU A 200 -10.96 -18.46 4.82
C GLU A 200 -10.53 -18.95 3.43
N LYS A 201 -9.87 -18.09 2.66
CA LYS A 201 -9.42 -18.39 1.28
C LYS A 201 -7.89 -18.37 1.10
N SER A 202 -7.12 -18.29 2.19
CA SER A 202 -5.65 -18.15 2.13
C SER A 202 -4.94 -19.44 2.55
N SER A 203 -4.17 -20.04 1.65
CA SER A 203 -3.19 -21.08 1.98
C SER A 203 -1.85 -20.45 2.38
N PHE A 204 -1.04 -21.13 3.19
CA PHE A 204 0.26 -20.61 3.66
C PHE A 204 1.20 -20.18 2.54
N SER A 205 1.26 -20.93 1.43
CA SER A 205 2.08 -20.59 0.26
C SER A 205 1.60 -19.32 -0.47
N ASN A 206 0.32 -18.96 -0.33
CA ASN A 206 -0.25 -17.74 -0.90
C ASN A 206 0.01 -16.51 0.02
N ILE A 207 0.33 -16.70 1.30
CA ILE A 207 0.48 -15.58 2.24
C ILE A 207 1.76 -14.77 1.98
N GLU A 208 2.86 -15.41 1.60
CA GLU A 208 4.10 -14.69 1.27
C GLU A 208 3.91 -13.78 0.04
N GLN A 209 3.30 -14.31 -1.03
CA GLN A 209 2.98 -13.53 -2.22
C GLN A 209 2.00 -12.39 -1.90
N GLN A 210 0.93 -12.67 -1.14
CA GLN A 210 -0.01 -11.63 -0.71
C GLN A 210 0.63 -10.57 0.20
N SER A 211 1.65 -10.94 1.00
CA SER A 211 2.40 -9.98 1.83
C SER A 211 3.24 -9.04 0.96
N LEU A 212 3.86 -9.55 -0.12
CA LEU A 212 4.56 -8.73 -1.11
C LEU A 212 3.59 -7.80 -1.86
N GLU A 213 2.42 -8.30 -2.24
CA GLU A 213 1.35 -7.49 -2.87
C GLU A 213 0.87 -6.37 -1.94
N PHE A 214 0.76 -6.63 -0.65
CA PHE A 214 0.41 -5.61 0.34
C PHE A 214 1.43 -4.47 0.35
N VAL A 215 2.73 -4.79 0.38
CA VAL A 215 3.79 -3.77 0.32
C VAL A 215 3.65 -2.96 -0.97
N LYS A 216 3.60 -3.63 -2.12
CA LYS A 216 3.63 -3.00 -3.45
C LYS A 216 2.39 -2.18 -3.79
N TYR A 217 1.19 -2.67 -3.48
CA TYR A 217 -0.06 -2.04 -3.91
C TYR A 217 -0.75 -1.21 -2.83
N THR A 218 -0.37 -1.42 -1.56
CA THR A 218 -0.94 -0.70 -0.43
C THR A 218 0.05 0.26 0.20
N LEU A 219 1.20 -0.23 0.67
CA LEU A 219 2.15 0.61 1.40
C LEU A 219 2.91 1.58 0.50
N ASP A 220 3.43 1.11 -0.64
CA ASP A 220 4.22 1.92 -1.57
C ASP A 220 3.53 3.23 -1.97
N PRO A 221 2.25 3.24 -2.39
CA PRO A 221 1.55 4.51 -2.70
C PRO A 221 1.50 5.49 -1.53
N TRP A 222 1.31 5.01 -0.29
CA TRP A 222 1.30 5.87 0.89
C TRP A 222 2.70 6.41 1.19
N VAL A 223 3.71 5.55 1.09
CA VAL A 223 5.11 5.90 1.30
C VAL A 223 5.56 6.95 0.28
N ILE A 224 5.26 6.76 -1.00
CA ILE A 224 5.59 7.72 -2.07
C ILE A 224 4.95 9.08 -1.80
N ARG A 225 3.70 9.13 -1.31
CA ARG A 225 3.05 10.41 -0.93
C ARG A 225 3.80 11.11 0.18
N TRP A 226 4.24 10.36 1.19
CA TRP A 226 5.06 10.89 2.28
C TRP A 226 6.40 11.42 1.77
N GLU A 227 7.13 10.63 0.99
CA GLU A 227 8.42 10.99 0.39
C GLU A 227 8.31 12.28 -0.41
N GLN A 228 7.36 12.35 -1.35
CA GLN A 228 7.15 13.51 -2.20
C GLN A 228 6.74 14.75 -1.40
N SER A 229 5.89 14.59 -0.38
CA SER A 229 5.44 15.71 0.46
C SER A 229 6.57 16.24 1.34
N ILE A 230 7.38 15.34 1.90
CA ILE A 230 8.57 15.71 2.67
C ILE A 230 9.59 16.41 1.78
N MET A 231 9.88 15.84 0.60
CA MET A 231 10.80 16.46 -0.36
C MET A 231 10.31 17.86 -0.75
N ARG A 232 9.01 18.04 -0.99
CA ARG A 232 8.44 19.34 -1.35
C ARG A 232 8.60 20.38 -0.24
N ALA A 233 8.22 20.03 1.00
CA ALA A 233 8.02 20.99 2.09
C ALA A 233 9.25 21.18 3.00
N LEU A 234 10.08 20.14 3.19
CA LEU A 234 11.19 20.20 4.15
C LEU A 234 12.50 20.62 3.49
N LEU A 235 12.79 20.12 2.29
CA LEU A 235 14.01 20.44 1.55
C LEU A 235 13.91 21.75 0.78
N SER A 236 14.95 22.56 0.89
CA SER A 236 15.15 23.76 0.07
C SER A 236 15.42 23.41 -1.40
N ASN A 237 15.29 24.39 -2.30
CA ASN A 237 15.53 24.17 -3.74
C ASN A 237 16.99 23.80 -4.06
N THR A 238 17.93 24.22 -3.21
CA THR A 238 19.34 23.82 -3.29
C THR A 238 19.51 22.38 -2.82
N GLU A 239 18.96 22.02 -1.66
CA GLU A 239 19.07 20.66 -1.12
C GLU A 239 18.39 19.62 -2.01
N LYS A 240 17.27 19.96 -2.66
CA LYS A 240 16.58 19.08 -3.64
C LYS A 240 17.47 18.66 -4.82
N LYS A 241 18.62 19.30 -5.04
CA LYS A 241 19.58 18.90 -6.07
C LYS A 241 20.46 17.75 -5.61
N ASP A 242 20.74 17.69 -4.32
CA ASP A 242 21.77 16.81 -3.74
C ASP A 242 21.17 15.71 -2.86
N TYR A 243 19.97 15.94 -2.31
CA TYR A 243 19.30 15.07 -1.37
C TYR A 243 17.90 14.67 -1.86
N PHE A 244 17.48 13.48 -1.46
CA PHE A 244 16.10 13.03 -1.57
C PHE A 244 15.70 12.23 -0.34
N VAL A 245 14.40 11.97 -0.20
CA VAL A 245 13.86 11.22 0.93
C VAL A 245 13.25 9.93 0.41
N LYS A 246 13.71 8.81 0.96
CA LYS A 246 13.20 7.47 0.66
C LYS A 246 12.99 6.69 1.96
N PHE A 247 11.85 6.03 2.10
CA PHE A 247 11.66 5.04 3.16
C PHE A 247 12.21 3.70 2.70
N ASN A 248 12.98 3.06 3.57
CA ASN A 248 13.48 1.72 3.34
C ASN A 248 12.38 0.69 3.67
N LEU A 249 11.75 0.14 2.62
CA LEU A 249 10.76 -0.94 2.71
C LEU A 249 11.38 -2.33 2.53
N GLU A 250 12.68 -2.40 2.26
CA GLU A 250 13.41 -3.65 2.01
C GLU A 250 13.32 -4.61 3.20
N GLY A 251 13.26 -4.06 4.42
CA GLY A 251 13.06 -4.83 5.64
C GLY A 251 11.82 -5.73 5.60
N LEU A 252 10.76 -5.29 4.90
CA LEU A 252 9.51 -6.02 4.72
C LEU A 252 9.58 -7.01 3.55
N LEU A 253 10.48 -6.79 2.59
CA LEU A 253 10.67 -7.63 1.40
C LEU A 253 11.75 -8.71 1.58
N ARG A 254 12.37 -8.81 2.77
CA ARG A 254 13.52 -9.71 3.05
C ARG A 254 13.27 -11.19 2.74
N GLY A 255 12.03 -11.65 2.75
CA GLY A 255 11.69 -13.03 2.39
C GLY A 255 12.14 -13.43 0.97
N ASP A 256 12.18 -12.46 0.05
CA ASP A 256 12.63 -12.67 -1.34
C ASP A 256 14.05 -12.14 -1.61
N TYR A 257 14.79 -11.74 -0.57
CA TYR A 257 16.14 -11.17 -0.71
C TYR A 257 17.09 -12.14 -1.44
N GLN A 258 16.99 -13.44 -1.17
CA GLN A 258 17.82 -14.44 -1.84
C GLN A 258 17.52 -14.50 -3.34
N SER A 259 16.25 -14.53 -3.76
CA SER A 259 15.89 -14.54 -5.19
C SER A 259 16.31 -13.25 -5.88
N ARG A 260 16.16 -12.09 -5.22
CA ARG A 260 16.57 -10.79 -5.75
C ARG A 260 18.10 -10.71 -5.93
N MET A 261 18.87 -11.11 -4.92
CA MET A 261 20.33 -11.15 -5.00
C MET A 261 20.81 -12.14 -6.07
N ASN A 262 20.15 -13.29 -6.21
CA ASN A 262 20.41 -14.22 -7.30
C ASN A 262 20.11 -13.58 -8.67
N GLY A 263 19.03 -12.81 -8.79
CA GLY A 263 18.70 -12.03 -9.99
C GLY A 263 19.79 -11.04 -10.37
N TYR A 264 20.32 -10.27 -9.40
CA TYR A 264 21.44 -9.36 -9.65
C TYR A 264 22.73 -10.07 -10.01
N ALA A 265 23.01 -11.22 -9.37
CA ALA A 265 24.16 -12.04 -9.72
C ALA A 265 24.09 -12.50 -11.18
N ILE A 266 22.92 -12.98 -11.63
CA ILE A 266 22.67 -13.34 -13.03
C ILE A 266 22.82 -12.13 -13.95
N GLY A 267 22.25 -10.98 -13.57
CA GLY A 267 22.32 -9.76 -14.36
C GLY A 267 23.74 -9.26 -14.59
N ARG A 268 24.55 -9.26 -13.52
CA ARG A 268 25.96 -8.89 -13.58
C ARG A 268 26.82 -9.93 -14.29
N GLN A 269 26.50 -11.22 -14.17
CA GLN A 269 27.18 -12.29 -14.90
C GLN A 269 26.93 -12.20 -16.42
N ASN A 270 25.72 -11.81 -16.83
CA ASN A 270 25.35 -11.65 -18.23
C ASN A 270 25.76 -10.28 -18.81
N GLY A 271 26.32 -9.39 -18.00
CA GLY A 271 26.93 -8.13 -18.44
C GLY A 271 25.98 -7.01 -18.86
N TRP A 272 24.69 -7.10 -18.55
CA TRP A 272 23.74 -6.01 -18.82
C TRP A 272 23.44 -5.13 -17.60
N MET A 273 24.00 -5.44 -16.43
CA MET A 273 23.95 -4.61 -15.22
C MET A 273 25.37 -4.34 -14.68
N SER A 274 25.66 -3.07 -14.39
CA SER A 274 26.87 -2.64 -13.68
C SER A 274 26.68 -2.70 -12.15
N ALA A 275 27.77 -2.48 -11.40
CA ALA A 275 27.70 -2.40 -9.93
C ALA A 275 26.81 -1.23 -9.49
N ASN A 276 26.92 -0.08 -10.17
CA ASN A 276 26.16 1.11 -9.86
C ASN A 276 24.69 1.00 -10.28
N ASP A 277 24.34 0.23 -11.31
CA ASP A 277 22.93 -0.05 -11.64
C ASP A 277 22.25 -0.81 -10.50
N ILE A 278 22.92 -1.84 -9.97
CA ILE A 278 22.41 -2.60 -8.82
C ILE A 278 22.35 -1.69 -7.59
N ARG A 279 23.40 -0.91 -7.31
CA ARG A 279 23.40 0.00 -6.15
C ARG A 279 22.33 1.09 -6.26
N GLU A 280 22.02 1.58 -7.45
CA GLU A 280 20.91 2.50 -7.69
C GLU A 280 19.56 1.84 -7.42
N LEU A 281 19.34 0.61 -7.91
CA LEU A 281 18.14 -0.17 -7.59
C LEU A 281 18.00 -0.44 -6.09
N GLU A 282 19.12 -0.65 -5.41
CA GLU A 282 19.22 -0.90 -3.98
C GLU A 282 19.24 0.38 -3.13
N ASN A 283 19.16 1.56 -3.76
CA ASN A 283 19.26 2.87 -3.09
C ASN A 283 20.53 3.01 -2.22
N LEU A 284 21.65 2.48 -2.70
CA LEU A 284 22.98 2.58 -2.10
C LEU A 284 23.82 3.65 -2.83
N ASP A 285 24.76 4.25 -2.10
CA ASP A 285 25.68 5.22 -2.67
C ASP A 285 26.47 4.63 -3.84
N ARG A 286 26.56 5.40 -4.92
CA ARG A 286 27.32 5.01 -6.11
C ARG A 286 28.81 4.89 -5.78
N ILE A 287 29.43 3.85 -6.31
CA ILE A 287 30.88 3.68 -6.35
C ILE A 287 31.42 4.68 -7.38
N PRO A 288 32.51 5.42 -7.10
CA PRO A 288 33.13 6.32 -8.06
C PRO A 288 33.46 5.61 -9.39
N THR A 289 33.35 6.32 -10.51
CA THR A 289 33.65 5.76 -11.83
C THR A 289 35.09 5.26 -11.94
N GLU A 290 36.02 5.90 -11.21
CA GLU A 290 37.44 5.51 -11.10
C GLU A 290 37.64 4.12 -10.46
N GLU A 291 36.73 3.71 -9.57
CA GLU A 291 36.74 2.39 -8.92
C GLU A 291 35.95 1.33 -9.72
N GLY A 292 35.52 1.68 -10.94
CA GLY A 292 34.86 0.76 -11.86
C GLY A 292 33.38 0.48 -11.55
N GLY A 293 32.72 1.36 -10.79
CA GLY A 293 31.30 1.20 -10.44
C GLY A 293 30.35 1.12 -11.65
N ASP A 294 30.69 1.81 -12.74
CA ASP A 294 29.89 1.87 -13.97
C ASP A 294 30.35 0.85 -15.05
N LEU A 295 31.26 -0.07 -14.72
CA LEU A 295 31.74 -1.06 -15.68
C LEU A 295 30.74 -2.21 -15.86
N TYR A 296 30.42 -2.51 -17.11
CA TYR A 296 29.67 -3.70 -17.51
C TYR A 296 30.66 -4.84 -17.77
N LEU A 297 30.51 -5.93 -17.02
CA LEU A 297 31.42 -7.07 -17.06
C LEU A 297 30.74 -8.23 -17.79
N ILE A 298 31.41 -8.80 -18.78
CA ILE A 298 30.95 -10.02 -19.44
C ILE A 298 31.74 -11.23 -18.94
N ASN A 299 31.07 -12.37 -18.82
CA ASN A 299 31.72 -13.61 -18.41
C ASN A 299 32.62 -14.15 -19.53
N GLY A 300 33.93 -14.19 -19.29
CA GLY A 300 34.94 -14.69 -20.22
C GLY A 300 35.13 -16.21 -20.26
N ASN A 301 34.23 -17.01 -19.67
CA ASN A 301 34.41 -18.47 -19.63
C ASN A 301 34.00 -19.18 -20.92
N MET A 302 33.23 -18.53 -21.81
CA MET A 302 32.85 -19.09 -23.11
C MET A 302 33.45 -18.27 -24.25
N LEU A 303 34.64 -18.65 -24.68
CA LEU A 303 35.22 -18.20 -25.95
C LEU A 303 35.24 -19.35 -26.95
N PRO A 304 35.22 -19.05 -28.26
CA PRO A 304 35.60 -20.02 -29.28
C PRO A 304 36.94 -20.66 -28.90
N LEU A 305 37.08 -21.97 -29.09
CA LEU A 305 38.29 -22.71 -28.68
C LEU A 305 39.60 -22.11 -29.20
N LYS A 306 39.56 -21.48 -30.38
CA LYS A 306 40.70 -20.77 -31.00
C LYS A 306 41.21 -19.56 -30.19
N ASP A 307 40.36 -18.98 -29.35
CA ASP A 307 40.64 -17.75 -28.59
C ASP A 307 40.85 -18.08 -27.09
N ALA A 308 41.05 -19.36 -26.75
CA ALA A 308 41.36 -19.80 -25.40
C ALA A 308 42.71 -19.21 -24.93
N GLY A 309 42.68 -18.41 -23.86
CA GLY A 309 43.87 -17.72 -23.32
C GLY A 309 44.03 -16.26 -23.74
N ALA A 310 43.11 -15.69 -24.51
CA ALA A 310 43.16 -14.28 -24.95
C ALA A 310 43.31 -13.27 -23.81
N PHE A 311 42.76 -13.55 -22.61
CA PHE A 311 42.90 -12.68 -21.44
C PHE A 311 44.30 -12.69 -20.78
N ALA A 312 45.17 -13.65 -21.14
CA ALA A 312 46.53 -13.75 -20.62
C ALA A 312 47.56 -13.01 -21.49
N ASN A 313 47.21 -12.66 -22.73
CA ASN A 313 48.11 -11.94 -23.64
C ASN A 313 47.89 -10.43 -23.55
N THR A 314 48.37 -9.82 -22.46
CA THR A 314 48.66 -8.38 -22.44
C THR A 314 50.09 -8.18 -21.94
N THR A 315 51.04 -8.29 -22.86
CA THR A 315 52.32 -7.55 -22.77
C THR A 315 52.80 -7.23 -24.17
N ASP A 316 52.93 -5.91 -24.39
CA ASP A 316 53.82 -5.18 -25.28
C ASP A 316 53.73 -5.40 -26.79
N ASN A 317 53.08 -4.46 -27.46
CA ASN A 317 53.54 -4.01 -28.78
C ASN A 317 53.33 -2.51 -28.93
N ASP A 318 54.37 -1.78 -28.52
CA ASP A 318 54.63 -0.40 -28.94
C ASP A 318 54.99 -0.39 -30.43
N GLY A 319 54.25 0.41 -31.20
CA GLY A 319 54.68 0.97 -32.50
C GLY A 319 54.91 0.02 -33.66
N LYS A 320 53.90 -0.11 -34.54
CA LYS A 320 54.08 0.06 -36.00
C LYS A 320 52.73 0.13 -36.70
N GLU A 321 52.49 1.27 -37.35
CA GLU A 321 51.45 1.45 -38.36
C GLU A 321 51.72 0.51 -39.54
N GLU A 322 50.75 -0.33 -39.88
CA GLU A 322 50.59 -0.83 -41.24
C GLU A 322 49.10 -0.69 -41.62
N ASN A 323 48.84 0.18 -42.60
CA ASN A 323 47.54 0.38 -43.22
C ASN A 323 47.08 -0.92 -43.90
N PRO A 324 45.78 -1.25 -43.87
CA PRO A 324 45.18 -2.10 -44.88
C PRO A 324 44.38 -1.26 -45.87
N ASP A 325 44.79 -1.37 -47.14
CA ASP A 325 44.03 -0.98 -48.31
C ASP A 325 42.69 -1.74 -48.41
N GLU A 326 41.72 -1.02 -48.97
CA GLU A 326 40.46 -1.41 -49.62
C GLU A 326 40.03 -2.89 -49.65
N GLU A 327 38.83 -3.16 -49.14
CA GLU A 327 37.87 -4.02 -49.84
C GLU A 327 36.47 -3.40 -49.74
N VAL A 328 36.05 -2.74 -50.81
CA VAL A 328 34.72 -2.13 -50.98
C VAL A 328 33.74 -3.24 -51.34
N LEU A 329 32.77 -3.53 -50.47
CA LEU A 329 31.60 -4.34 -50.81
C LEU A 329 30.57 -3.46 -51.53
N GLU A 330 30.48 -3.62 -52.85
CA GLU A 330 29.39 -3.07 -53.67
C GLU A 330 28.04 -3.60 -53.19
N VAL A 331 27.09 -2.68 -52.94
CA VAL A 331 25.67 -3.01 -52.76
C VAL A 331 24.98 -2.71 -54.08
N GLU A 332 24.48 -3.74 -54.76
CA GLU A 332 23.61 -3.62 -55.93
C GLU A 332 22.31 -2.88 -55.55
N GLU A 333 22.02 -1.78 -56.25
CA GLU A 333 20.69 -1.16 -56.26
C GLU A 333 19.75 -1.90 -57.21
N PRO A 334 18.45 -2.03 -56.88
CA PRO A 334 17.42 -2.14 -57.89
C PRO A 334 16.53 -0.89 -57.93
N GLY A 335 16.60 -0.18 -59.05
CA GLY A 335 15.44 0.25 -59.85
C GLY A 335 14.38 1.16 -59.22
N THR A 336 14.47 2.44 -59.59
CA THR A 336 13.44 3.50 -59.68
C THR A 336 12.00 3.07 -60.02
N ASP A 337 11.00 3.59 -59.29
CA ASP A 337 10.12 4.69 -59.73
C ASP A 337 8.87 4.90 -58.83
N GLY A 338 8.55 6.17 -58.50
CA GLY A 338 7.17 6.63 -58.30
C GLY A 338 6.76 7.22 -56.93
N ASN A 339 6.84 8.56 -56.82
CA ASN A 339 6.09 9.52 -55.97
C ASN A 339 5.14 8.99 -54.86
N ASP A 340 5.25 9.51 -53.63
CA ASP A 340 4.45 10.68 -53.17
C ASP A 340 4.81 11.13 -51.72
N ALA A 341 4.64 12.45 -51.49
CA ALA A 341 4.37 13.18 -50.24
C ALA A 341 5.38 13.20 -49.06
N GLY A 342 5.81 14.42 -48.71
CA GLY A 342 6.76 14.75 -47.65
C GLY A 342 6.26 14.64 -46.19
N GLY A 343 7.20 14.80 -45.26
CA GLY A 343 6.97 14.98 -43.83
C GLY A 343 8.28 14.90 -43.05
N GLU A 344 8.78 16.05 -42.57
CA GLU A 344 9.89 16.15 -41.62
C GLU A 344 9.55 15.39 -40.32
N ASP A 345 10.52 14.66 -39.74
CA ASP A 345 10.42 14.34 -38.32
C ASP A 345 11.78 14.30 -37.61
N THR A 346 11.78 15.01 -36.49
CA THR A 346 12.89 15.38 -35.61
C THR A 346 13.28 14.23 -34.68
N ILE A 347 14.58 13.92 -34.55
CA ILE A 347 15.07 12.98 -33.53
C ILE A 347 15.25 13.70 -32.19
N SER A 348 14.52 13.20 -31.19
CA SER A 348 14.48 13.70 -29.81
C SER A 348 15.75 13.35 -29.01
N GLU A 349 16.43 14.36 -28.48
CA GLU A 349 17.48 14.19 -27.46
C GLU A 349 16.86 13.84 -26.09
N ARG A 350 17.12 12.62 -25.60
CA ARG A 350 16.80 12.22 -24.23
C ARG A 350 17.88 12.66 -23.25
N ASN A 351 17.53 13.65 -22.42
CA ASN A 351 18.30 14.13 -21.27
C ASN A 351 18.48 13.05 -20.18
N ASN A 352 19.72 12.61 -19.95
CA ASN A 352 20.12 11.82 -18.79
C ASN A 352 20.57 12.74 -17.65
N ARG A 353 19.86 12.76 -16.51
CA ARG A 353 20.31 13.41 -15.26
C ARG A 353 20.46 12.37 -14.14
N ARG A 354 21.71 12.03 -13.81
CA ARG A 354 22.12 11.12 -12.71
C ARG A 354 22.43 11.93 -11.43
N ARG A 355 22.05 11.45 -10.24
CA ARG A 355 22.32 12.10 -8.92
C ARG A 355 22.65 11.07 -7.83
N LYS A 356 23.33 11.51 -6.76
CA LYS A 356 23.77 10.71 -5.60
C LYS A 356 22.72 10.67 -4.48
N LEU A 357 22.79 9.60 -3.68
CA LEU A 357 22.02 9.31 -2.46
C LEU A 357 22.74 9.88 -1.22
N VAL A 358 21.98 10.18 -0.17
CA VAL A 358 22.46 10.41 1.21
C VAL A 358 21.47 9.80 2.20
#